data_AF-A0ABC9TW79-F1
#
_entry.id   AF-A0ABC9TW79-F1
#
_cell.length_a   1.000
_cell.length_b   1.000
_cell.length_c   1.000
_cell.angle_alpha   90.00
_cell.angle_beta   90.00
_cell.angle_gamma   90.00
#
_symmetry.space_group_name_H-M   'P 1'
#
loop_
_entity.id
_entity.type
_entity.pdbx_description
1 polymer ?
#
loop_
_entity_poly.entity_id
_entity_poly.type
_entity_poly.pdbx_seq_one_letter_code
_entity_poly.pdbx_strand_id
1 'polypeptide(L)'
;MKPTSEILERIEKCSSEHKDGVFTRLYRYLLREDIYYAAYQKLYANKGATTQGIDDDTADGFSDFYVKELIQSLKDGTYKANPVRREYIPKKNGKLRPLGIPSFRDKLLQEVVRMILE
;
A
#
# COMPACT_ATOMS: atom_id res chain seq x y z
N MET A 1 17.22 -12.20 8.03
CA MET A 1 15.85 -12.16 7.48
C MET A 1 15.98 -12.19 5.96
N LYS A 2 15.18 -12.96 5.21
CA LYS A 2 15.23 -12.91 3.73
C LYS A 2 14.79 -11.53 3.24
N PRO A 3 15.44 -10.91 2.24
CA PRO A 3 15.00 -9.63 1.67
C PRO A 3 13.57 -9.69 1.13
N THR A 4 12.89 -8.55 1.07
CA THR A 4 11.54 -8.43 0.50
C THR A 4 11.49 -8.97 -0.94
N SER A 5 12.47 -8.62 -1.77
CA SER A 5 12.55 -9.06 -3.18
C SER A 5 12.52 -10.58 -3.32
N GLU A 6 13.35 -11.29 -2.54
CA GLU A 6 13.45 -12.75 -2.58
C GLU A 6 12.13 -13.44 -2.21
N ILE A 7 11.31 -12.82 -1.36
CA ILE A 7 10.01 -13.37 -0.94
C ILE A 7 8.99 -13.21 -2.05
N LEU A 8 8.92 -12.02 -2.65
CA LEU A 8 7.99 -11.73 -3.73
C LEU A 8 8.32 -12.59 -4.96
N GLU A 9 9.60 -12.66 -5.34
CA GLU A 9 10.08 -13.55 -6.42
C GLU A 9 9.70 -15.01 -6.18
N ARG A 10 9.74 -15.47 -4.92
CA ARG A 10 9.35 -16.84 -4.59
C ARG A 10 7.83 -17.06 -4.67
N ILE A 11 7.02 -16.06 -4.26
CA ILE A 11 5.57 -16.14 -4.40
C ILE A 11 5.21 -16.20 -5.89
N GLU A 12 5.79 -15.31 -6.70
CA GLU A 12 5.63 -15.28 -8.15
C GLU A 12 6.02 -16.61 -8.80
N LYS A 13 7.21 -17.14 -8.47
CA LYS A 13 7.67 -18.43 -8.98
C LYS A 13 6.73 -19.57 -8.60
N CYS A 14 6.32 -19.67 -7.33
CA CYS A 14 5.37 -20.70 -6.92
C CYS A 14 4.00 -20.55 -7.61
N SER A 15 3.54 -19.33 -7.85
CA SER A 15 2.28 -19.05 -8.54
C SER A 15 2.33 -19.47 -10.01
N SER A 16 3.45 -19.19 -10.70
CA SER A 16 3.65 -19.59 -12.09
C SER A 16 3.76 -21.11 -12.27
N GLU A 17 4.43 -21.81 -11.34
CA GLU A 17 4.58 -23.28 -11.35
C GLU A 17 3.29 -24.00 -10.93
N HIS A 18 2.46 -23.39 -10.07
CA HIS A 18 1.25 -23.98 -9.52
C HIS A 18 0.05 -23.05 -9.67
N LYS A 19 -0.54 -23.00 -10.87
CA LYS A 19 -1.64 -22.08 -11.22
C LYS A 19 -2.90 -22.24 -10.35
N ASP A 20 -3.17 -23.46 -9.87
CA ASP A 20 -4.29 -23.76 -8.97
C ASP A 20 -3.90 -23.73 -7.47
N GLY A 21 -2.68 -23.26 -7.18
CA GLY A 21 -2.14 -23.22 -5.82
C GLY A 21 -2.87 -22.20 -4.94
N VAL A 22 -3.27 -22.62 -3.74
CA VAL A 22 -3.91 -21.75 -2.75
C VAL A 22 -2.89 -21.23 -1.74
N PHE A 23 -2.67 -19.92 -1.72
CA PHE A 23 -1.77 -19.25 -0.78
C PHE A 23 -2.49 -18.83 0.50
N THR A 24 -2.42 -19.66 1.54
CA THR A 24 -3.17 -19.45 2.80
C THR A 24 -2.50 -18.52 3.81
N ARG A 25 -1.22 -18.18 3.60
CA ARG A 25 -0.40 -17.45 4.59
C ARG A 25 0.09 -16.09 4.11
N LEU A 26 -0.60 -15.45 3.16
CA LEU A 26 -0.18 -14.15 2.61
C LEU A 26 -0.22 -13.03 3.65
N TYR A 27 -1.20 -13.05 4.56
CA TYR A 27 -1.37 -12.02 5.59
C TYR A 27 -0.12 -11.79 6.44
N ARG A 28 0.67 -12.83 6.71
CA ARG A 28 1.90 -12.70 7.51
C ARG A 28 2.93 -11.76 6.87
N TYR A 29 2.88 -11.59 5.55
CA TYR A 29 3.78 -10.69 4.83
C TYR A 29 3.39 -9.22 5.04
N LEU A 30 2.10 -8.93 5.28
CA LEU A 30 1.64 -7.60 5.73
C LEU A 30 2.22 -7.20 7.08
N LEU A 31 2.78 -8.15 7.85
CA LEU A 31 3.35 -7.87 9.17
C LEU A 31 4.86 -7.64 9.14
N ARG A 32 5.45 -7.53 7.94
CA ARG A 32 6.88 -7.31 7.78
C ARG A 32 7.19 -5.89 7.38
N GLU A 33 8.01 -5.21 8.19
CA GLU A 33 8.40 -3.80 8.01
C GLU A 33 9.13 -3.55 6.67
N ASP A 34 9.94 -4.50 6.21
CA ASP A 34 10.75 -4.36 5.00
C ASP A 34 9.93 -4.10 3.72
N ILE A 35 8.72 -4.66 3.65
CA ILE A 35 7.82 -4.45 2.52
C ILE A 35 7.25 -3.03 2.51
N TYR A 36 7.00 -2.44 3.68
CA TYR A 36 6.50 -1.07 3.78
C TYR A 36 7.56 -0.05 3.36
N TYR A 37 8.84 -0.29 3.67
CA TYR A 37 9.91 0.58 3.20
C TYR A 37 10.04 0.57 1.66
N ALA A 38 9.94 -0.61 1.05
CA ALA A 38 9.93 -0.73 -0.41
C ALA A 38 8.69 -0.07 -1.04
N ALA A 39 7.51 -0.25 -0.44
CA ALA A 39 6.27 0.40 -0.87
C ALA A 39 6.35 1.93 -0.75
N TYR A 40 6.91 2.44 0.35
CA TYR A 40 7.14 3.86 0.57
C TYR A 40 8.01 4.47 -0.53
N GLN A 41 9.13 3.83 -0.88
CA GLN A 41 10.02 4.32 -1.95
C GLN A 41 9.29 4.45 -3.29
N LYS A 42 8.43 3.48 -3.65
CA LYS A 42 7.61 3.53 -4.86
C LYS A 42 6.58 4.67 -4.80
N LEU A 43 5.92 4.83 -3.66
CA LEU A 43 4.90 5.86 -3.49
C LEU A 43 5.47 7.27 -3.46
N TYR A 44 6.62 7.47 -2.81
CA TYR A 44 7.27 8.78 -2.68
C TYR A 44 7.70 9.33 -4.05
N ALA A 45 8.08 8.46 -4.98
CA ALA A 45 8.42 8.85 -6.35
C ALA A 45 7.21 9.35 -7.18
N ASN A 46 5.98 9.11 -6.72
CA ASN A 46 4.78 9.55 -7.44
C ASN A 46 4.49 11.03 -7.21
N LYS A 47 3.99 11.72 -8.25
CA LYS A 47 3.62 13.15 -8.18
C LYS A 47 2.56 13.49 -7.11
N GLY A 48 1.80 12.50 -6.64
CA GLY A 48 0.75 12.65 -5.62
C GLY A 48 1.15 12.17 -4.21
N ALA A 49 2.44 11.94 -3.95
CA ALA A 49 2.93 11.43 -2.67
C ALA A 49 2.55 12.36 -1.50
N THR A 50 2.69 13.66 -1.70
CA THR A 50 2.37 14.71 -0.71
C THR A 50 0.93 15.22 -0.80
N THR A 51 0.10 14.66 -1.69
CA THR A 51 -1.30 15.05 -1.78
C THR A 51 -2.10 14.42 -0.63
N GLN A 52 -2.67 15.30 0.19
CA GLN A 52 -3.49 14.95 1.34
C GLN A 52 -4.80 14.25 0.95
N GLY A 53 -5.17 13.25 1.75
CA GLY A 53 -6.46 12.59 1.69
C GLY A 53 -7.54 13.42 2.38
N ILE A 54 -8.37 12.75 3.17
CA ILE A 54 -9.30 13.40 4.11
C ILE A 54 -8.58 13.97 5.35
N ASP A 55 -7.42 13.41 5.67
CA ASP A 55 -6.53 13.77 6.76
C ASP A 55 -5.27 14.48 6.24
N ASP A 56 -4.50 15.03 7.18
CA ASP A 56 -3.21 15.67 6.91
C ASP A 56 -2.05 14.66 6.72
N ASP A 57 -2.37 13.36 6.63
CA ASP A 57 -1.37 12.29 6.47
C ASP A 57 -0.81 12.27 5.04
N THR A 58 0.51 12.41 4.95
CA THR A 58 1.26 12.51 3.69
C THR A 58 2.54 11.70 3.78
N ALA A 59 3.20 11.51 2.64
CA ALA A 59 4.44 10.75 2.61
C ALA A 59 5.55 11.32 3.51
N ASP A 60 5.55 12.63 3.78
CA ASP A 60 6.55 13.26 4.64
C ASP A 60 6.43 12.86 6.12
N GLY A 61 5.27 12.34 6.54
CA GLY A 61 5.05 11.81 7.90
C GLY A 61 5.61 10.40 8.12
N PHE A 62 6.19 9.79 7.09
CA PHE A 62 6.68 8.41 7.16
C PHE A 62 7.85 8.26 8.12
N SER A 63 7.80 7.22 8.95
CA SER A 63 8.85 6.86 9.91
C SER A 63 8.76 5.39 10.31
N ASP A 64 9.78 4.88 11.01
CA ASP A 64 9.76 3.53 11.58
C ASP A 64 8.60 3.35 12.57
N PHE A 65 8.32 4.38 13.38
CA PHE A 65 7.21 4.35 14.32
C PHE A 65 5.86 4.25 13.58
N TYR A 66 5.70 5.02 12.51
CA TYR A 66 4.51 5.00 11.66
C TYR A 66 4.23 3.60 11.10
N VAL A 67 5.25 2.92 10.56
CA VAL A 67 5.14 1.56 10.03
C VAL A 67 4.79 0.57 11.14
N LYS A 68 5.44 0.69 12.30
CA LYS A 68 5.17 -0.19 13.45
C LYS A 68 3.75 -0.04 13.98
N GLU A 69 3.22 1.18 14.08
CA GLU A 69 1.82 1.41 14.43
C GLU A 69 0.86 0.82 13.41
N LEU A 70 1.14 0.96 12.11
CA LEU A 70 0.31 0.35 11.06
C LEU A 70 0.30 -1.17 11.17
N ILE A 71 1.47 -1.79 11.28
CA ILE A 71 1.58 -3.24 11.46
C ILE A 71 0.89 -3.69 12.75
N GLN A 72 1.00 -2.93 13.84
CA GLN A 72 0.35 -3.26 15.11
C GLN A 72 -1.18 -3.23 14.96
N SER A 73 -1.73 -2.20 14.30
CA SER A 73 -3.18 -2.13 14.03
C SER A 73 -3.68 -3.29 13.16
N LEU A 74 -2.84 -3.82 12.27
CA LEU A 74 -3.16 -5.02 11.49
C LEU A 74 -3.13 -6.27 12.37
N LYS A 75 -2.09 -6.45 13.19
CA LYS A 75 -1.98 -7.58 14.14
C LYS A 75 -3.20 -7.66 15.06
N ASP A 76 -3.66 -6.51 15.54
CA ASP A 76 -4.77 -6.41 16.48
C ASP A 76 -6.14 -6.46 15.79
N GLY A 77 -6.17 -6.46 14.44
CA GLY A 77 -7.42 -6.43 13.68
C GLY A 77 -8.20 -5.12 13.82
N THR A 78 -7.55 -4.04 14.26
CA THR A 78 -8.17 -2.74 14.54
C THR A 78 -7.98 -1.74 13.40
N TYR A 79 -7.17 -2.07 12.39
CA TYR A 79 -7.00 -1.22 11.22
C TYR A 79 -8.34 -0.96 10.53
N LYS A 80 -8.66 0.33 10.33
CA LYS A 80 -9.83 0.80 9.62
C LYS A 80 -9.39 1.83 8.60
N ALA A 81 -9.66 1.55 7.32
CA ALA A 81 -9.34 2.47 6.24
C ALA A 81 -10.15 3.77 6.38
N ASN A 82 -9.52 4.89 6.02
CA ASN A 82 -10.17 6.19 6.01
C ASN A 82 -11.08 6.34 4.77
N PRO A 83 -12.14 7.16 4.86
CA PRO A 83 -12.91 7.55 3.69
C PRO A 83 -12.01 8.21 2.63
N VAL A 84 -12.27 7.96 1.35
CA VAL A 84 -11.48 8.53 0.25
C VAL A 84 -11.96 9.95 -0.06
N ARG A 85 -11.04 10.94 -0.08
CA ARG A 85 -11.38 12.32 -0.49
C ARG A 85 -11.68 12.37 -1.98
N ARG A 86 -12.77 13.04 -2.37
CA ARG A 86 -13.15 13.22 -3.77
C ARG A 86 -12.60 14.54 -4.31
N GLU A 87 -11.92 14.48 -5.44
CA GLU A 87 -11.45 15.65 -6.18
C GLU A 87 -11.90 15.56 -7.64
N TYR A 88 -12.17 16.70 -8.29
CA TYR A 88 -12.63 16.73 -9.67
C TYR A 88 -11.58 17.40 -10.55
N ILE A 89 -11.07 16.65 -11.53
CA ILE A 89 -10.05 17.14 -12.46
C ILE A 89 -10.71 17.42 -13.83
N PRO A 90 -10.47 18.58 -14.45
CA PRO A 90 -11.03 18.90 -15.76
C PRO A 90 -10.50 17.95 -16.84
N LYS A 91 -11.40 17.46 -17.70
CA LYS A 91 -11.05 16.78 -18.95
C LYS A 91 -10.97 17.79 -20.09
N LYS A 92 -10.29 17.41 -21.18
CA LYS A 92 -10.21 18.20 -22.42
C LYS A 92 -11.58 18.54 -23.04
N ASN A 93 -12.60 17.74 -22.78
CA ASN A 93 -13.96 17.92 -23.32
C ASN A 93 -14.90 18.72 -22.40
N GLY A 94 -14.37 19.43 -21.41
CA GLY A 94 -15.17 20.24 -20.47
C GLY A 94 -15.89 19.47 -19.36
N LYS A 95 -15.92 18.13 -19.41
CA LYS A 95 -16.45 17.30 -18.30
C LYS A 95 -15.42 17.15 -17.18
N LEU A 96 -15.87 16.83 -15.98
CA LEU A 96 -14.99 16.54 -14.85
C LEU A 96 -14.73 15.03 -14.71
N ARG A 97 -13.49 14.65 -14.37
CA ARG A 97 -13.11 13.30 -13.95
C ARG A 97 -13.09 13.25 -12.41
N PRO A 98 -13.93 12.44 -11.76
CA PRO A 98 -13.79 12.22 -10.33
C PRO A 98 -12.51 11.42 -10.06
N LEU A 99 -11.70 11.89 -9.12
CA LEU A 99 -10.53 11.22 -8.58
C LEU A 99 -10.77 10.95 -7.09
N GLY A 100 -10.45 9.74 -6.64
CA GLY A 100 -10.42 9.41 -5.22
C GLY A 100 -8.99 9.50 -4.72
N ILE A 101 -8.76 10.27 -3.66
CA ILE A 101 -7.45 10.46 -3.03
C ILE A 101 -7.53 9.84 -1.62
N PRO A 102 -6.91 8.68 -1.39
CA PRO A 102 -6.88 8.05 -0.07
C PRO A 102 -5.90 8.78 0.86
N SER A 103 -6.04 8.54 2.17
CA SER A 103 -5.02 8.84 3.18
C SER A 103 -3.68 8.17 2.81
N PHE A 104 -2.55 8.75 3.21
CA PHE A 104 -1.24 8.15 2.92
C PHE A 104 -1.09 6.77 3.56
N ARG A 105 -1.60 6.57 4.78
CA ARG A 105 -1.63 5.27 5.46
C ARG A 105 -2.29 4.17 4.63
N ASP A 106 -3.40 4.52 4.01
CA ASP A 106 -4.16 3.60 3.17
C ASP A 106 -3.45 3.36 1.84
N LYS A 107 -2.87 4.40 1.23
CA LYS A 107 -2.04 4.26 0.01
C LYS A 107 -0.86 3.31 0.26
N LEU A 108 -0.19 3.45 1.40
CA LEU A 108 0.93 2.61 1.79
C LEU A 108 0.52 1.14 1.94
N LEU A 109 -0.54 0.86 2.69
CA LEU A 109 -1.04 -0.50 2.84
C LEU A 109 -1.50 -1.10 1.51
N GLN A 110 -2.18 -0.32 0.67
CA GLN A 110 -2.62 -0.75 -0.67
C GLN A 110 -1.43 -1.14 -1.54
N GLU A 111 -0.35 -0.36 -1.52
CA GLU A 111 0.87 -0.67 -2.27
C GLU A 111 1.55 -1.94 -1.76
N VAL A 112 1.59 -2.16 -0.45
CA VAL A 112 2.09 -3.41 0.15
C VAL A 112 1.25 -4.61 -0.30
N VAL A 113 -0.07 -4.49 -0.27
CA VAL A 113 -0.98 -5.54 -0.75
C VAL A 113 -0.77 -5.81 -2.23
N ARG A 114 -0.66 -4.76 -3.06
CA ARG A 114 -0.37 -4.87 -4.50
C ARG A 114 0.91 -5.66 -4.74
N MET A 115 1.99 -5.31 -4.03
CA MET A 115 3.28 -5.99 -4.15
C MET A 115 3.23 -7.49 -3.81
N ILE A 116 2.32 -7.92 -2.93
CA ILE A 116 2.16 -9.34 -2.57
C ILE A 116 1.29 -10.10 -3.58
N LEU A 117 0.40 -9.42 -4.29
CA LEU A 117 -0.60 -10.02 -5.18
C LEU A 117 -0.23 -9.96 -6.67
N GLU A 118 0.77 -9.17 -7.06
CA GLU A 118 1.36 -9.17 -8.40
C GLU A 118 2.32 -10.34 -8.60
#